data_AF-A0A496QBK3-F1
#
_entry.id   AF-A0A496QBK3-F1
#
_cell.length_a   1.000
_cell.length_b   1.000
_cell.length_c   1.000
_cell.angle_alpha   90.00
_cell.angle_beta   90.00
_cell.angle_gamma   90.00
#
_symmetry.space_group_name_H-M   'P 1'
#
loop_
_entity.id
_entity.type
_entity.pdbx_description
1 polymer ?
#
loop_
_entity_poly.entity_id
_entity_poly.type
_entity_poly.pdbx_seq_one_letter_code
_entity_poly.pdbx_strand_id
1 'polypeptide(L)'
;MRIETLLNKCLPLKSFVYSNVRLDEGEFRDKLVVTIRPRKNGVVLCSCCSKEGSVYDRLSVRAFDFVPLWNIRVVFEYKMRRVNCSHCGVKVEKIPWATGKSHTTTAFQLFLAQWARKLSWKETAETFGSCWDTVYRSVKRVVNYGLAHRNLDGITAIGVDEVQYGRGQKYITLVYQIDEGMRRLLYVGRKRTTKTLLRFFFEFGKKRTALLKFICSDMWAPYLKVIRKKAPQALNILDRFHIVGHLTKAVNQVRIDEVKKLKQDGYDESVLRHTKYCFLKNPENLTDKQQVKLDDVLDYDLKSVRAYLLKESFQLFWNYKSPYWAEWYLEKWCGRAMRSRLEPIKKFVKTIRNHQPLILNWFKAKKQYSSGVVEGLNRKVNLVTRKAFGFRSYEVLKIALFHTMGNLPEPESTHRFC
;
A
#
# COMPACT_ATOMS: atom_id res chain seq x y z
N MET A 1 21.62 9.25 37.04
CA MET A 1 22.13 8.78 35.73
C MET A 1 22.25 9.98 34.80
N ARG A 2 23.42 10.26 34.23
CA ARG A 2 23.62 11.42 33.36
C ARG A 2 23.11 11.16 31.93
N ILE A 3 22.60 12.18 31.25
CA ILE A 3 22.10 12.07 29.87
C ILE A 3 23.21 11.62 28.91
N GLU A 4 24.47 12.05 29.12
CA GLU A 4 25.58 11.58 28.27
C GLU A 4 25.78 10.07 28.38
N THR A 5 25.60 9.49 29.57
CA THR A 5 25.75 8.04 29.78
C THR A 5 24.71 7.27 28.98
N LEU A 6 23.45 7.75 28.99
CA LEU A 6 22.38 7.18 28.17
C LEU A 6 22.67 7.30 26.68
N LEU A 7 23.08 8.48 26.21
CA LEU A 7 23.40 8.70 24.80
C LEU A 7 24.60 7.87 24.34
N ASN A 8 25.63 7.68 25.15
CA ASN A 8 26.75 6.80 24.81
C ASN A 8 26.32 5.34 24.68
N LYS A 9 25.32 4.90 25.45
CA LYS A 9 24.75 3.55 25.36
C LYS A 9 23.83 3.39 24.15
N CYS A 10 22.97 4.38 23.89
CA CYS A 10 21.94 4.31 22.86
C CYS A 10 22.40 4.81 21.48
N LEU A 11 23.42 5.65 21.38
CA LEU A 11 23.94 6.16 20.11
C LEU A 11 25.45 6.37 20.22
N PRO A 12 26.25 5.29 20.19
CA PRO A 12 27.70 5.42 20.27
C PRO A 12 28.26 6.16 19.06
N LEU A 13 28.98 7.26 19.29
CA LEU A 13 29.57 8.07 18.23
C LEU A 13 31.08 7.77 18.09
N LYS A 14 31.44 6.95 17.10
CA LYS A 14 32.86 6.67 16.79
C LYS A 14 33.60 7.98 16.46
N SER A 15 34.75 8.21 17.10
CA SER A 15 35.57 9.44 16.99
C SER A 15 35.00 10.72 17.63
N PHE A 16 33.84 10.66 18.29
CA PHE A 16 33.22 11.81 18.97
C PHE A 16 32.83 11.46 20.41
N VAL A 17 32.52 12.49 21.21
CA VAL A 17 31.95 12.37 22.55
C VAL A 17 30.89 13.43 22.78
N TYR A 18 29.87 13.07 23.56
CA TYR A 18 28.98 14.03 24.21
C TYR A 18 29.75 14.69 25.36
N SER A 19 29.79 16.02 25.42
CA SER A 19 30.66 16.74 26.37
C SER A 19 29.93 17.62 27.37
N ASN A 20 28.78 18.17 27.00
CA ASN A 20 27.99 19.03 27.87
C ASN A 20 26.51 18.85 27.51
N VAL A 21 25.66 18.75 28.51
CA VAL A 21 24.21 18.74 28.38
C VAL A 21 23.66 19.86 29.24
N ARG A 22 22.94 20.78 28.62
CA ARG A 22 22.24 21.87 29.32
C ARG A 22 20.77 21.89 28.95
N LEU A 23 19.93 22.26 29.92
CA LEU A 23 18.57 22.67 29.65
C LEU A 23 18.61 24.14 29.20
N ASP A 24 18.00 24.43 28.06
CA ASP A 24 17.79 25.78 27.57
C ASP A 24 16.28 26.03 27.67
N GLU A 25 15.90 26.79 28.70
CA GLU A 25 14.54 27.20 29.03
C GLU A 25 14.12 28.28 28.03
N GLY A 26 13.54 27.85 26.91
CA GLY A 26 13.08 28.76 25.87
C GLY A 26 11.71 29.34 26.24
N GLU A 27 11.43 30.55 25.76
CA GLU A 27 10.16 31.29 25.96
C GLU A 27 8.88 30.48 25.67
N PHE A 28 8.97 29.47 24.79
CA PHE A 28 7.81 28.66 24.37
C PHE A 28 7.90 27.18 24.75
N ARG A 29 9.11 26.60 24.76
CA ARG A 29 9.36 25.19 25.14
C ARG A 29 10.82 25.00 25.51
N ASP A 30 11.04 24.26 26.58
CA ASP A 30 12.37 23.81 26.98
C ASP A 30 12.99 22.88 25.92
N LYS A 31 14.31 23.00 25.76
CA LYS A 31 15.08 22.07 24.94
C LYS A 31 16.36 21.64 25.67
N LEU A 32 16.72 20.38 25.52
CA LEU A 32 17.99 19.84 25.96
C LEU A 32 19.02 20.03 24.84
N VAL A 33 20.04 20.83 25.10
CA VAL A 33 21.15 21.08 24.18
C VAL A 33 22.32 20.19 24.58
N VAL A 34 22.71 19.30 23.67
CA VAL A 34 23.84 18.38 23.87
C VAL A 34 24.98 18.79 22.95
N THR A 35 26.08 19.26 23.53
CA THR A 35 27.29 19.59 22.75
C THR A 35 28.06 18.33 22.43
N ILE A 36 28.40 18.15 21.15
CA ILE A 36 29.29 17.11 20.67
C ILE A 36 30.67 17.71 20.40
N ARG A 37 31.73 16.98 20.73
CA ARG A 37 33.11 17.33 20.34
C ARG A 37 33.85 16.11 19.77
N PRO A 38 34.83 16.33 18.87
CA PRO A 38 35.67 15.23 18.41
C PRO A 38 36.55 14.74 19.56
N ARG A 39 36.89 13.44 19.55
CA ARG A 39 37.93 12.88 20.43
C ARG A 39 39.29 13.41 20.01
N LYS A 40 40.25 13.48 20.95
CA LYS A 40 41.63 13.92 20.66
C LYS A 40 42.26 13.10 19.52
N ASN A 41 42.05 11.78 19.52
CA ASN A 41 42.55 10.86 18.49
C ASN A 41 41.47 10.56 17.42
N GLY A 42 40.48 11.44 17.27
CA GLY A 42 39.35 11.23 16.37
C GLY A 42 39.70 11.57 14.92
N VAL A 43 39.75 10.54 14.07
CA VAL A 43 39.98 10.67 12.63
C VAL A 43 38.94 11.60 11.98
N VAL A 44 39.41 12.42 11.04
CA VAL A 44 38.59 13.34 10.25
C VAL A 44 38.40 12.74 8.85
N LEU A 45 37.16 12.46 8.47
CA LEU A 45 36.85 11.81 7.19
C LEU A 45 36.16 12.79 6.25
N CYS A 46 36.55 12.82 4.98
CA CYS A 46 35.88 13.61 3.94
C CYS A 46 34.44 13.14 3.72
N SER A 47 33.45 14.05 3.69
CA SER A 47 32.05 13.69 3.44
C SER A 47 31.76 13.12 2.04
N CYS A 48 32.66 13.31 1.09
CA CYS A 48 32.49 12.88 -0.30
C CYS A 48 33.06 11.46 -0.53
N CYS A 49 34.36 11.28 -0.28
CA CYS A 49 35.06 10.01 -0.55
C CYS A 49 35.29 9.15 0.69
N SER A 50 34.93 9.63 1.90
CA SER A 50 35.20 8.96 3.18
C SER A 50 36.67 8.67 3.49
N LYS A 51 37.63 9.25 2.75
CA LYS A 51 39.07 9.17 3.07
C LYS A 51 39.45 10.14 4.19
N GLU A 52 40.52 9.79 4.89
CA GLU A 52 41.09 10.63 5.94
C GLU A 52 41.74 11.90 5.36
N GLY A 53 41.77 12.97 6.15
CA GLY A 53 42.47 14.20 5.78
C GLY A 53 42.70 15.10 7.00
N SER A 54 43.49 16.14 6.82
CA SER A 54 43.74 17.13 7.88
C SER A 54 42.55 18.09 8.03
N VAL A 55 42.43 18.70 9.21
CA VAL A 55 41.45 19.77 9.44
C VAL A 55 41.94 21.02 8.72
N TYR A 56 41.11 21.55 7.83
CA TYR A 56 41.32 22.85 7.20
C TYR A 56 40.91 23.97 8.17
N ASP A 57 39.65 23.97 8.59
CA ASP A 57 39.10 24.90 9.58
C ASP A 57 37.80 24.35 10.20
N ARG A 58 37.04 25.20 10.91
CA ARG A 58 35.74 24.86 11.51
C ARG A 58 34.66 25.86 11.11
N LEU A 59 33.48 25.35 10.84
CA LEU A 59 32.28 26.15 10.58
C LEU A 59 31.62 26.61 11.88
N SER A 60 30.64 27.49 11.74
CA SER A 60 29.73 27.88 12.82
C SER A 60 28.99 26.67 13.41
N VAL A 61 28.47 26.86 14.62
CA VAL A 61 27.72 25.81 15.33
C VAL A 61 26.51 25.41 14.49
N ARG A 62 26.36 24.11 14.30
CA ARG A 62 25.20 23.51 13.67
C ARG A 62 24.39 22.73 14.68
N ALA A 63 23.11 23.06 14.76
CA ALA A 63 22.11 22.31 15.50
C ALA A 63 21.56 21.14 14.67
N PHE A 64 21.42 19.98 15.31
CA PHE A 64 20.79 18.78 14.76
C PHE A 64 19.70 18.27 15.69
N ASP A 65 18.47 18.15 15.19
CA ASP A 65 17.36 17.59 15.97
C ASP A 65 17.57 16.09 16.23
N PHE A 66 17.38 15.70 17.48
CA PHE A 66 17.44 14.34 17.97
C PHE A 66 16.10 13.87 18.54
N VAL A 67 15.98 12.58 18.83
CA VAL A 67 14.78 11.98 19.43
C VAL A 67 14.47 12.69 20.75
N PRO A 68 13.23 13.18 20.95
CA PRO A 68 12.86 13.86 22.19
C PRO A 68 12.93 12.91 23.39
N LEU A 69 13.35 13.42 24.53
CA LEU A 69 13.41 12.69 25.81
C LEU A 69 12.33 13.21 26.72
N TRP A 70 11.41 12.35 27.18
CA TRP A 70 10.21 12.78 27.93
C TRP A 70 9.39 13.86 27.22
N ASN A 71 9.37 13.82 25.89
CA ASN A 71 8.79 14.85 25.03
C ASN A 71 9.47 16.24 25.09
N ILE A 72 10.60 16.35 25.77
CA ILE A 72 11.48 17.53 25.73
C ILE A 72 12.33 17.44 24.47
N ARG A 73 12.39 18.54 23.69
CA ARG A 73 13.15 18.59 22.44
C ARG A 73 14.64 18.42 22.74
N VAL A 74 15.32 17.54 21.99
CA VAL A 74 16.78 17.35 22.12
C VAL A 74 17.48 17.82 20.85
N VAL A 75 18.52 18.65 21.03
CA VAL A 75 19.31 19.21 19.93
C VAL A 75 20.78 18.91 20.17
N PHE A 76 21.44 18.34 19.16
CA PHE A 76 22.89 18.19 19.16
C PHE A 76 23.54 19.42 18.54
N GLU A 77 24.50 20.03 19.25
CA GLU A 77 25.29 21.14 18.73
C GLU A 77 26.69 20.68 18.36
N TYR A 78 27.10 20.98 17.14
CA TYR A 78 28.43 20.63 16.66
C TYR A 78 29.02 21.67 15.70
N LYS A 79 30.29 22.04 15.92
CA LYS A 79 31.08 22.86 15.00
C LYS A 79 31.73 21.93 13.96
N MET A 80 31.08 21.81 12.80
CA MET A 80 31.55 20.96 11.71
C MET A 80 32.98 21.34 11.28
N ARG A 81 33.90 20.38 11.24
CA ARG A 81 35.24 20.55 10.67
C ARG A 81 35.15 20.47 9.14
N ARG A 82 35.92 21.32 8.44
CA ARG A 82 36.21 21.09 7.02
C ARG A 82 37.53 20.32 6.91
N VAL A 83 37.53 19.32 6.05
CA VAL A 83 38.63 18.40 5.75
C VAL A 83 39.35 18.91 4.52
N ASN A 84 40.67 19.07 4.61
CA ASN A 84 41.51 19.28 3.44
C ASN A 84 41.77 17.92 2.77
N CYS A 85 40.87 17.51 1.87
CA CYS A 85 40.94 16.19 1.24
C CYS A 85 41.79 16.26 -0.04
N SER A 86 42.84 15.44 -0.12
CA SER A 86 43.73 15.38 -1.30
C SER A 86 43.00 15.07 -2.61
N HIS A 87 41.90 14.31 -2.57
CA HIS A 87 41.14 13.93 -3.76
C HIS A 87 39.94 14.85 -4.08
N CYS A 88 39.34 15.52 -3.10
CA CYS A 88 38.06 16.22 -3.27
C CYS A 88 38.16 17.72 -3.00
N GLY A 89 39.34 18.23 -2.64
CA GLY A 89 39.54 19.57 -2.11
C GLY A 89 38.90 19.74 -0.73
N VAL A 90 38.62 20.99 -0.36
CA VAL A 90 38.04 21.33 0.95
C VAL A 90 36.57 20.91 1.00
N LYS A 91 36.23 19.95 1.87
CA LYS A 91 34.86 19.43 2.08
C LYS A 91 34.52 19.37 3.56
N VAL A 92 33.24 19.36 3.91
CA VAL A 92 32.84 19.12 5.32
C VAL A 92 33.17 17.69 5.74
N GLU A 93 33.37 17.48 7.03
CA GLU A 93 33.62 16.13 7.53
C GLU A 93 32.38 15.24 7.47
N LYS A 94 32.61 13.94 7.37
CA LYS A 94 31.60 12.90 7.56
C LYS A 94 31.35 12.72 9.04
N ILE A 95 30.10 12.86 9.45
CA ILE A 95 29.63 12.63 10.82
C ILE A 95 28.74 11.38 10.88
N PRO A 96 28.77 10.61 11.98
CA PRO A 96 28.01 9.36 12.08
C PRO A 96 26.51 9.57 12.32
N TRP A 97 26.08 10.72 12.88
CA TRP A 97 24.67 10.94 13.22
C TRP A 97 23.84 11.60 12.13
N ALA A 98 24.41 12.22 11.09
CA ALA A 98 23.64 12.86 10.02
C ALA A 98 24.35 12.77 8.67
N THR A 99 23.59 12.94 7.58
CA THR A 99 24.12 12.85 6.21
C THR A 99 23.94 14.14 5.45
N GLY A 100 24.99 14.61 4.79
CA GLY A 100 24.98 15.81 3.94
C GLY A 100 24.54 17.06 4.70
N LYS A 101 23.63 17.83 4.10
CA LYS A 101 23.11 19.08 4.66
C LYS A 101 21.88 18.89 5.55
N SER A 102 21.62 17.70 6.11
CA SER A 102 20.48 17.51 7.02
C SER A 102 20.74 18.07 8.43
N HIS A 103 19.78 18.82 8.97
CA HIS A 103 19.72 19.25 10.37
C HIS A 103 18.98 18.25 11.26
N THR A 104 18.67 17.06 10.76
CA THR A 104 17.96 16.02 11.49
C THR A 104 18.89 14.82 11.62
N THR A 105 19.06 14.31 12.82
CA THR A 105 19.86 13.09 13.02
C THR A 105 19.20 11.90 12.32
N THR A 106 20.00 10.95 11.86
CA THR A 106 19.55 9.69 11.23
C THR A 106 18.66 8.90 12.21
N ALA A 107 19.01 8.89 13.49
CA ALA A 107 18.20 8.30 14.54
C ALA A 107 16.80 8.94 14.63
N PHE A 108 16.73 10.28 14.61
CA PHE A 108 15.44 10.97 14.65
C PHE A 108 14.63 10.76 13.35
N GLN A 109 15.28 10.69 12.19
CA GLN A 109 14.60 10.31 10.94
C GLN A 109 13.99 8.91 11.02
N LEU A 110 14.72 7.92 11.55
CA LEU A 110 14.20 6.56 11.75
C LEU A 110 13.02 6.55 12.72
N PHE A 111 13.14 7.28 13.84
CA PHE A 111 12.07 7.45 14.81
C PHE A 111 10.79 8.04 14.19
N LEU A 112 10.91 9.15 13.46
CA LEU A 112 9.77 9.78 12.79
C LEU A 112 9.15 8.85 11.75
N ALA A 113 9.95 8.10 11.00
CA ALA A 113 9.44 7.12 10.04
C ALA A 113 8.64 6.01 10.73
N GLN A 114 9.13 5.45 11.84
CA GLN A 114 8.42 4.42 12.59
C GLN A 114 7.05 4.93 13.09
N TRP A 115 6.99 6.12 13.69
CA TRP A 115 5.72 6.71 14.12
C TRP A 115 4.80 7.08 12.96
N ALA A 116 5.34 7.51 11.83
CA ALA A 116 4.59 7.80 10.61
C ALA A 116 3.91 6.56 9.99
N ARG A 117 4.21 5.34 10.45
CA ARG A 117 3.40 4.14 10.14
C ARG A 117 2.11 4.12 10.95
N LYS A 118 2.18 4.52 12.22
CA LYS A 118 1.07 4.49 13.20
C LYS A 118 0.18 5.74 13.12
N LEU A 119 0.76 6.93 13.01
CA LEU A 119 0.07 8.24 12.95
C LEU A 119 0.15 8.89 11.57
N SER A 120 -0.72 9.88 11.27
CA SER A 120 -0.59 10.65 10.03
C SER A 120 0.72 11.44 10.05
N TRP A 121 1.27 11.79 8.89
CA TRP A 121 2.55 12.51 8.86
C TRP A 121 2.45 13.91 9.48
N LYS A 122 1.25 14.53 9.44
CA LYS A 122 0.99 15.81 10.09
C LYS A 122 0.97 15.64 11.62
N GLU A 123 0.19 14.69 12.13
CA GLU A 123 0.16 14.41 13.58
C GLU A 123 1.52 13.98 14.11
N THR A 124 2.28 13.19 13.33
CA THR A 124 3.65 12.81 13.69
C THR A 124 4.55 14.04 13.81
N ALA A 125 4.43 14.99 12.88
CA ALA A 125 5.20 16.22 12.93
C ALA A 125 4.85 17.06 14.16
N GLU A 126 3.56 17.27 14.42
CA GLU A 126 3.04 18.06 15.54
C GLU A 126 3.40 17.44 16.90
N THR A 127 3.22 16.12 17.04
CA THR A 127 3.50 15.38 18.28
C THR A 127 4.96 15.50 18.69
N PHE A 128 5.89 15.42 17.73
CA PHE A 128 7.33 15.42 18.01
C PHE A 128 8.03 16.76 17.70
N GLY A 129 7.26 17.84 17.55
CA GLY A 129 7.80 19.20 17.36
C GLY A 129 8.68 19.33 16.09
N SER A 130 8.35 18.61 15.02
CA SER A 130 9.02 18.70 13.72
C SER A 130 8.07 19.25 12.65
N CYS A 131 8.53 19.35 11.41
CA CYS A 131 7.67 19.77 10.29
C CYS A 131 7.32 18.60 9.37
N TRP A 132 6.21 18.72 8.65
CA TRP A 132 5.73 17.70 7.73
C TRP A 132 6.79 17.25 6.71
N ASP A 133 7.58 18.20 6.17
CA ASP A 133 8.64 17.90 5.21
C ASP A 133 9.78 17.06 5.84
N THR A 134 10.08 17.28 7.12
CA THR A 134 11.05 16.45 7.85
C THR A 134 10.54 15.02 7.99
N VAL A 135 9.27 14.83 8.34
CA VAL A 135 8.64 13.49 8.39
C VAL A 135 8.64 12.83 7.01
N TYR A 136 8.24 13.55 5.96
CA TYR A 136 8.25 13.01 4.59
C TYR A 136 9.65 12.58 4.15
N ARG A 137 10.68 13.43 4.34
CA ARG A 137 12.07 13.09 4.00
C ARG A 137 12.58 11.89 4.79
N SER A 138 12.19 11.79 6.05
CA SER A 138 12.52 10.66 6.93
C SER A 138 11.91 9.35 6.41
N VAL A 139 10.61 9.34 6.13
CA VAL A 139 9.91 8.18 5.54
C VAL A 139 10.52 7.82 4.18
N LYS A 140 10.75 8.81 3.31
CA LYS A 140 11.35 8.61 1.99
C LYS A 140 12.72 7.95 2.08
N ARG A 141 13.56 8.36 3.05
CA ARG A 141 14.87 7.75 3.29
C ARG A 141 14.74 6.28 3.66
N VAL A 142 13.86 5.95 4.61
CA VAL A 142 13.64 4.55 5.05
C VAL A 142 13.11 3.69 3.91
N VAL A 143 12.14 4.19 3.15
CA VAL A 143 11.60 3.48 1.98
C VAL A 143 12.67 3.27 0.91
N ASN A 144 13.48 4.28 0.61
CA ASN A 144 14.55 4.15 -0.39
C ASN A 144 15.61 3.15 0.04
N TYR A 145 16.04 3.18 1.31
CA TYR A 145 16.93 2.17 1.87
C TYR A 145 16.31 0.78 1.71
N GLY A 146 15.07 0.62 2.14
CA GLY A 146 14.39 -0.66 2.10
C GLY A 146 14.18 -1.20 0.69
N LEU A 147 13.89 -0.33 -0.29
CA LEU A 147 13.80 -0.72 -1.71
C LEU A 147 15.14 -1.16 -2.29
N ALA A 148 16.25 -0.58 -1.85
CA ALA A 148 17.60 -0.97 -2.28
C ALA A 148 18.07 -2.28 -1.65
N HIS A 149 17.60 -2.62 -0.45
CA HIS A 149 18.03 -3.79 0.32
C HIS A 149 16.99 -4.92 0.38
N ARG A 150 15.83 -4.78 -0.29
CA ARG A 150 14.79 -5.81 -0.27
C ARG A 150 15.25 -7.07 -1.01
N ASN A 151 14.91 -8.21 -0.44
CA ASN A 151 15.00 -9.49 -1.13
C ASN A 151 13.72 -9.73 -1.97
N LEU A 152 13.88 -10.05 -3.25
CA LEU A 152 12.79 -10.38 -4.19
C LEU A 152 12.80 -11.85 -4.63
N ASP A 153 13.64 -12.68 -4.02
CA ASP A 153 13.79 -14.07 -4.38
C ASP A 153 12.71 -14.93 -3.70
N GLY A 154 12.40 -16.09 -4.30
CA GLY A 154 11.37 -17.01 -3.78
C GLY A 154 9.93 -16.57 -3.99
N ILE A 155 9.66 -15.47 -4.71
CA ILE A 155 8.30 -15.02 -5.00
C ILE A 155 7.67 -15.94 -6.05
N THR A 156 6.60 -16.65 -5.70
CA THR A 156 5.89 -17.58 -6.60
C THR A 156 4.49 -17.10 -6.97
N ALA A 157 3.90 -16.19 -6.19
CA ALA A 157 2.57 -15.67 -6.44
C ALA A 157 2.51 -14.14 -6.35
N ILE A 158 1.93 -13.50 -7.38
CA ILE A 158 1.72 -12.05 -7.40
C ILE A 158 0.26 -11.68 -7.66
N GLY A 159 -0.18 -10.55 -7.10
CA GLY A 159 -1.48 -9.93 -7.39
C GLY A 159 -1.29 -8.60 -8.11
N VAL A 160 -2.07 -8.34 -9.15
CA VAL A 160 -2.07 -7.07 -9.92
C VAL A 160 -3.42 -6.42 -9.78
N ASP A 161 -3.44 -5.19 -9.29
CA ASP A 161 -4.68 -4.43 -9.11
C ASP A 161 -4.50 -2.95 -9.45
N GLU A 162 -5.63 -2.25 -9.58
CA GLU A 162 -5.70 -0.81 -9.80
C GLU A 162 -6.38 -0.08 -8.65
N VAL A 163 -5.82 1.08 -8.30
CA VAL A 163 -6.46 1.97 -7.35
C VAL A 163 -6.57 3.37 -7.92
N GLN A 164 -7.75 3.96 -7.79
CA GLN A 164 -7.98 5.37 -8.10
C GLN A 164 -7.39 6.24 -6.99
N TYR A 165 -6.67 7.30 -7.34
CA TYR A 165 -6.13 8.25 -6.38
C TYR A 165 -6.52 9.70 -6.71
N GLY A 166 -6.93 10.44 -5.70
CA GLY A 166 -7.39 11.83 -5.84
C GLY A 166 -8.73 11.95 -6.60
N ARG A 167 -9.05 13.16 -7.05
CA ARG A 167 -10.25 13.43 -7.87
C ARG A 167 -9.96 13.19 -9.35
N GLY A 168 -10.95 12.67 -10.08
CA GLY A 168 -10.89 12.42 -11.53
C GLY A 168 -10.32 11.03 -11.90
N GLN A 169 -10.05 10.83 -13.19
CA GLN A 169 -9.63 9.54 -13.77
C GLN A 169 -8.12 9.27 -13.59
N LYS A 170 -7.65 9.26 -12.34
CA LYS A 170 -6.24 9.01 -11.99
C LYS A 170 -6.09 7.65 -11.32
N TYR A 171 -5.44 6.71 -12.01
CA TYR A 171 -5.22 5.35 -11.52
C TYR A 171 -3.74 5.05 -11.30
N ILE A 172 -3.45 4.19 -10.33
CA ILE A 172 -2.14 3.54 -10.15
C ILE A 172 -2.28 2.03 -10.30
N THR A 173 -1.28 1.41 -10.93
CA THR A 173 -1.15 -0.05 -10.97
C THR A 173 -0.33 -0.48 -9.76
N LEU A 174 -0.84 -1.42 -8.98
CA LEU A 174 -0.18 -2.00 -7.83
C LEU A 174 0.12 -3.46 -8.12
N VAL A 175 1.35 -3.89 -7.81
CA VAL A 175 1.71 -5.31 -7.84
C VAL A 175 2.16 -5.72 -6.46
N TYR A 176 1.54 -6.80 -5.97
CA TYR A 176 1.74 -7.34 -4.64
C TYR A 176 2.33 -8.73 -4.73
N GLN A 177 3.14 -9.08 -3.74
CA GLN A 177 3.40 -10.47 -3.39
C GLN A 177 2.19 -11.00 -2.62
N ILE A 178 1.71 -12.18 -3.01
CA ILE A 178 0.56 -12.85 -2.38
C ILE A 178 0.87 -14.29 -2.00
N ASP A 179 2.15 -14.64 -1.86
CA ASP A 179 2.58 -15.92 -1.30
C ASP A 179 2.02 -16.11 0.12
N GLU A 180 1.84 -17.38 0.50
CA GLU A 180 1.43 -17.72 1.86
C GLU A 180 2.48 -17.23 2.88
N GLY A 181 2.01 -16.65 3.99
CA GLY A 181 2.90 -16.05 5.00
C GLY A 181 3.54 -14.70 4.62
N MET A 182 3.55 -14.28 3.35
CA MET A 182 4.14 -13.00 2.94
C MET A 182 3.28 -12.21 1.95
N ARG A 183 2.69 -11.12 2.46
CA ARG A 183 1.89 -10.17 1.67
C ARG A 183 2.51 -8.79 1.72
N ARG A 184 3.03 -8.32 0.59
CA ARG A 184 3.69 -7.00 0.52
C ARG A 184 3.60 -6.37 -0.86
N LEU A 185 3.70 -5.05 -0.90
CA LEU A 185 3.74 -4.26 -2.12
C LEU A 185 5.11 -4.37 -2.79
N LEU A 186 5.14 -4.85 -4.03
CA LEU A 186 6.35 -5.00 -4.83
C LEU A 186 6.57 -3.81 -5.77
N TYR A 187 5.48 -3.26 -6.31
CA TYR A 187 5.57 -2.21 -7.33
C TYR A 187 4.38 -1.27 -7.31
N VAL A 188 4.67 0.01 -7.57
CA VAL A 188 3.68 1.09 -7.76
C VAL A 188 3.99 1.76 -9.08
N GLY A 189 3.04 1.71 -10.01
CA GLY A 189 3.17 2.28 -11.34
C GLY A 189 2.13 3.35 -11.62
N ARG A 190 2.53 4.42 -12.31
CA ARG A 190 1.61 5.45 -12.79
C ARG A 190 0.71 4.90 -13.90
N LYS A 191 -0.57 5.25 -13.84
CA LYS A 191 -1.60 4.94 -14.84
C LYS A 191 -1.88 3.43 -14.96
N ARG A 192 -3.07 3.12 -15.45
CA ARG A 192 -3.47 1.79 -15.87
C ARG A 192 -3.08 1.61 -17.33
N THR A 193 -1.86 1.13 -17.60
CA THR A 193 -1.37 0.91 -18.99
C THR A 193 -0.58 -0.40 -19.11
N THR A 194 -0.59 -0.98 -20.31
CA THR A 194 0.29 -2.10 -20.70
C THR A 194 1.75 -1.78 -20.41
N LYS A 195 2.19 -0.55 -20.68
CA LYS A 195 3.57 -0.09 -20.44
C LYS A 195 3.93 -0.15 -18.96
N THR A 196 3.00 0.20 -18.07
CA THR A 196 3.21 0.19 -16.62
C THR A 196 3.48 -1.22 -16.09
N LEU A 197 2.70 -2.22 -16.54
CA LEU A 197 2.88 -3.61 -16.11
C LEU A 197 4.11 -4.26 -16.79
N LEU A 198 4.41 -3.91 -18.05
CA LEU A 198 5.63 -4.34 -18.72
C LEU A 198 6.88 -3.86 -17.99
N ARG A 199 6.86 -2.61 -17.49
CA ARG A 199 7.95 -2.05 -16.67
C ARG A 199 8.15 -2.83 -15.38
N PHE A 200 7.07 -3.26 -14.72
CA PHE A 200 7.19 -4.15 -13.57
C PHE A 200 7.93 -5.44 -13.92
N PHE A 201 7.52 -6.16 -14.97
CA PHE A 201 8.21 -7.41 -15.36
C PHE A 201 9.67 -7.19 -15.78
N PHE A 202 10.00 -6.03 -16.34
CA PHE A 202 11.38 -5.65 -16.64
C PHE A 202 12.20 -5.46 -15.35
N GLU A 203 11.70 -4.69 -14.40
CA GLU A 203 12.38 -4.44 -13.11
C GLU A 203 12.42 -5.69 -12.22
N PHE A 204 11.41 -6.56 -12.30
CA PHE A 204 11.34 -7.81 -11.56
C PHE A 204 12.36 -8.83 -12.07
N GLY A 205 12.59 -8.83 -13.39
CA GLY A 205 13.59 -9.64 -14.06
C GLY A 205 13.04 -10.97 -14.60
N LYS A 206 13.63 -11.45 -15.69
CA LYS A 206 13.19 -12.66 -16.40
C LYS A 206 13.26 -13.92 -15.53
N LYS A 207 14.37 -14.10 -14.78
CA LYS A 207 14.57 -15.26 -13.90
C LYS A 207 13.45 -15.38 -12.85
N ARG A 208 13.14 -14.29 -12.15
CA ARG A 208 12.07 -14.25 -11.15
C ARG A 208 10.69 -14.42 -11.78
N THR A 209 10.47 -13.80 -12.94
CA THR A 209 9.21 -13.94 -13.68
C THR A 209 8.94 -15.41 -14.05
N ALA A 210 9.97 -16.17 -14.41
CA ALA A 210 9.84 -17.60 -14.74
C ALA A 210 9.47 -18.47 -13.52
N LEU A 211 9.80 -18.04 -12.30
CA LEU A 211 9.46 -18.73 -11.05
C LEU A 211 8.01 -18.50 -10.61
N LEU A 212 7.31 -17.53 -11.20
CA LEU A 212 5.90 -17.29 -10.89
C LEU A 212 5.05 -18.50 -11.29
N LYS A 213 4.32 -19.03 -10.31
CA LYS A 213 3.35 -20.10 -10.47
C LYS A 213 1.93 -19.56 -10.57
N PHE A 214 1.64 -18.46 -9.88
CA PHE A 214 0.29 -17.88 -9.81
C PHE A 214 0.31 -16.37 -9.99
N ILE A 215 -0.64 -15.86 -10.76
CA ILE A 215 -0.86 -14.42 -10.93
C ILE A 215 -2.34 -14.14 -10.74
N CYS A 216 -2.70 -13.34 -9.75
CA CYS A 216 -4.08 -12.87 -9.57
C CYS A 216 -4.24 -11.51 -10.25
N SER A 217 -5.25 -11.33 -11.10
CA SER A 217 -5.53 -10.03 -11.74
C SER A 217 -7.01 -9.82 -12.03
N ASP A 218 -7.41 -8.58 -12.27
CA ASP A 218 -8.73 -8.25 -12.84
C ASP A 218 -8.84 -8.70 -14.32
N MET A 219 -10.06 -8.69 -14.87
CA MET A 219 -10.43 -9.08 -16.24
C MET A 219 -9.95 -8.10 -17.32
N TRP A 220 -9.14 -7.10 -16.98
CA TRP A 220 -8.70 -6.09 -17.93
C TRP A 220 -7.83 -6.68 -19.04
N ALA A 221 -8.36 -6.68 -20.27
CA ALA A 221 -7.72 -7.33 -21.41
C ALA A 221 -6.24 -6.96 -21.61
N PRO A 222 -5.79 -5.70 -21.43
CA PRO A 222 -4.37 -5.35 -21.49
C PRO A 222 -3.49 -6.06 -20.45
N TYR A 223 -3.94 -6.25 -19.20
CA TYR A 223 -3.20 -7.04 -18.22
C TYR A 223 -3.12 -8.51 -18.62
N LEU A 224 -4.24 -9.10 -19.03
CA LEU A 224 -4.28 -10.50 -19.47
C LEU A 224 -3.30 -10.75 -20.64
N LYS A 225 -3.24 -9.82 -21.61
CA LYS A 225 -2.29 -9.88 -22.73
C LYS A 225 -0.83 -9.81 -22.25
N VAL A 226 -0.50 -8.92 -21.32
CA VAL A 226 0.87 -8.79 -20.79
C VAL A 226 1.27 -10.02 -20.00
N ILE A 227 0.39 -10.51 -19.11
CA ILE A 227 0.62 -11.68 -18.29
C ILE A 227 0.87 -12.91 -19.17
N ARG A 228 -0.01 -13.16 -20.15
CA ARG A 228 0.15 -14.25 -21.11
C ARG A 228 1.47 -14.18 -21.89
N LYS A 229 1.96 -12.97 -22.20
CA LYS A 229 3.23 -12.77 -22.90
C LYS A 229 4.45 -12.92 -22.00
N LYS A 230 4.37 -12.49 -20.72
CA LYS A 230 5.54 -12.37 -19.83
C LYS A 230 5.70 -13.54 -18.87
N ALA A 231 4.61 -14.14 -18.43
CA ALA A 231 4.60 -15.29 -17.53
C ALA A 231 3.59 -16.35 -18.04
N PRO A 232 3.80 -16.91 -19.25
CA PRO A 232 2.91 -17.92 -19.82
C PRO A 232 2.80 -19.19 -18.98
N GLN A 233 3.83 -19.50 -18.18
CA GLN A 233 3.88 -20.66 -17.30
C GLN A 233 3.05 -20.49 -16.02
N ALA A 234 2.72 -19.25 -15.65
CA ALA A 234 1.96 -18.97 -14.43
C ALA A 234 0.46 -19.12 -14.68
N LEU A 235 -0.24 -19.75 -13.73
CA LEU A 235 -1.70 -19.78 -13.73
C LEU A 235 -2.24 -18.39 -13.41
N ASN A 236 -2.86 -17.76 -14.42
CA ASN A 236 -3.56 -16.51 -14.24
C ASN A 236 -4.96 -16.75 -13.67
N ILE A 237 -5.21 -16.25 -12.46
CA ILE A 237 -6.45 -16.39 -11.70
C ILE A 237 -7.15 -15.03 -11.70
N LEU A 238 -8.42 -15.02 -12.09
CA LEU A 238 -9.21 -13.80 -12.03
C LEU A 238 -9.68 -13.49 -10.61
N ASP A 239 -9.65 -12.22 -10.25
CA ASP A 239 -10.16 -11.78 -8.96
C ASP A 239 -11.69 -11.96 -8.89
N ARG A 240 -12.11 -12.83 -7.96
CA ARG A 240 -13.52 -13.12 -7.65
C ARG A 240 -14.29 -11.86 -7.25
N PHE A 241 -13.67 -10.93 -6.53
CA PHE A 241 -14.36 -9.72 -6.07
C PHE A 241 -14.86 -8.89 -7.26
N HIS A 242 -14.02 -8.73 -8.27
CA HIS A 242 -14.39 -8.03 -9.51
C HIS A 242 -15.53 -8.75 -10.24
N ILE A 243 -15.46 -10.08 -10.36
CA ILE A 243 -16.52 -10.90 -10.97
C ILE A 243 -17.86 -10.72 -10.25
N VAL A 244 -17.88 -10.86 -8.92
CA VAL A 244 -19.10 -10.67 -8.11
C VAL A 244 -19.58 -9.22 -8.19
N GLY A 245 -18.66 -8.25 -8.21
CA GLY A 245 -18.98 -6.83 -8.40
C GLY A 245 -19.66 -6.54 -9.74
N HIS A 246 -19.22 -7.18 -10.83
CA HIS A 246 -19.88 -7.06 -12.13
C HIS A 246 -21.31 -7.64 -12.13
N LEU A 247 -21.52 -8.78 -11.48
CA LEU A 247 -22.87 -9.36 -11.33
C LEU A 247 -23.77 -8.45 -10.49
N THR A 248 -23.26 -7.94 -9.37
CA THR A 248 -23.96 -7.01 -8.48
C THR A 248 -24.38 -5.74 -9.23
N LYS A 249 -23.49 -5.19 -10.06
CA LYS A 249 -23.81 -4.05 -10.95
C LYS A 249 -24.92 -4.41 -11.94
N ALA A 250 -24.89 -5.59 -12.54
CA ALA A 250 -25.92 -6.04 -13.48
C ALA A 250 -27.29 -6.20 -12.79
N VAL A 251 -27.35 -6.78 -11.58
CA VAL A 251 -28.57 -6.86 -10.77
C VAL A 251 -29.13 -5.48 -10.46
N ASN A 252 -28.28 -4.54 -10.01
CA ASN A 252 -28.73 -3.18 -9.74
C ASN A 252 -29.22 -2.47 -11.01
N GLN A 253 -28.62 -2.75 -12.17
CA GLN A 253 -29.08 -2.20 -13.44
C GLN A 253 -30.47 -2.72 -13.81
N VAL A 254 -30.74 -4.02 -13.64
CA VAL A 254 -32.09 -4.58 -13.85
C VAL A 254 -33.12 -3.86 -12.98
N ARG A 255 -32.80 -3.64 -11.71
CA ARG A 255 -33.67 -2.90 -10.78
C ARG A 255 -33.93 -1.46 -11.24
N ILE A 256 -32.90 -0.76 -11.71
CA ILE A 256 -33.04 0.62 -12.23
C ILE A 256 -33.94 0.64 -13.47
N ASP A 257 -33.72 -0.29 -14.40
CA ASP A 257 -34.49 -0.38 -15.64
C ASP A 257 -35.95 -0.72 -15.36
N GLU A 258 -36.22 -1.58 -14.38
CA GLU A 258 -37.57 -1.96 -13.96
C GLU A 258 -38.32 -0.82 -13.27
N VAL A 259 -37.68 -0.12 -12.33
CA VAL A 259 -38.26 1.09 -11.70
C VAL A 259 -38.63 2.13 -12.75
N LYS A 260 -37.73 2.36 -13.72
CA LYS A 260 -38.00 3.29 -14.83
C LYS A 260 -39.21 2.85 -15.65
N LYS A 261 -39.34 1.56 -15.93
CA LYS A 261 -40.45 1.01 -16.70
C LYS A 261 -41.78 1.11 -15.93
N LEU A 262 -41.82 0.73 -14.65
CA LEU A 262 -43.04 0.85 -13.82
C LEU A 262 -43.57 2.29 -13.83
N LYS A 263 -42.67 3.26 -13.66
CA LYS A 263 -43.00 4.69 -13.72
C LYS A 263 -43.55 5.13 -15.09
N GLN A 264 -43.00 4.59 -16.18
CA GLN A 264 -43.47 4.90 -17.55
C GLN A 264 -44.85 4.30 -17.83
N ASP A 265 -45.10 3.11 -17.30
CA ASP A 265 -46.33 2.36 -17.51
C ASP A 265 -47.44 2.76 -16.50
N GLY A 266 -47.17 3.69 -15.57
CA GLY A 266 -48.14 4.20 -14.59
C GLY A 266 -48.37 3.30 -13.38
N TYR A 267 -47.54 2.28 -13.16
CA TYR A 267 -47.60 1.40 -12.01
C TYR A 267 -46.87 1.98 -10.79
N ASP A 268 -47.26 1.53 -9.59
CA ASP A 268 -46.61 1.93 -8.35
C ASP A 268 -45.17 1.39 -8.24
N GLU A 269 -44.18 2.28 -8.34
CA GLU A 269 -42.77 1.94 -8.16
C GLU A 269 -42.36 1.75 -6.68
N SER A 270 -43.26 2.02 -5.72
CA SER A 270 -42.97 1.97 -4.29
C SER A 270 -42.50 0.59 -3.83
N VAL A 271 -42.96 -0.47 -4.52
CA VAL A 271 -42.57 -1.87 -4.28
C VAL A 271 -41.04 -2.03 -4.34
N LEU A 272 -40.37 -1.33 -5.27
CA LEU A 272 -38.91 -1.37 -5.45
C LEU A 272 -38.17 -0.23 -4.72
N ARG A 273 -38.86 0.58 -3.93
CA ARG A 273 -38.23 1.62 -3.11
C ARG A 273 -37.48 0.97 -1.95
N HIS A 274 -36.30 1.50 -1.62
CA HIS A 274 -35.42 1.00 -0.55
C HIS A 274 -34.92 -0.46 -0.72
N THR A 275 -35.20 -1.15 -1.84
CA THR A 275 -34.79 -2.55 -2.08
C THR A 275 -33.35 -2.71 -2.57
N LYS A 276 -32.65 -1.63 -2.92
CA LYS A 276 -31.29 -1.67 -3.49
C LYS A 276 -30.37 -2.53 -2.63
N TYR A 277 -30.24 -2.25 -1.34
CA TYR A 277 -29.32 -3.01 -0.50
C TYR A 277 -29.85 -4.39 -0.09
N CYS A 278 -31.17 -4.62 -0.17
CA CYS A 278 -31.77 -5.94 0.01
C CYS A 278 -31.24 -6.91 -1.07
N PHE A 279 -31.20 -6.50 -2.33
CA PHE A 279 -30.71 -7.37 -3.41
C PHE A 279 -29.18 -7.47 -3.50
N LEU A 280 -28.45 -6.42 -3.11
CA LEU A 280 -27.00 -6.36 -3.37
C LEU A 280 -26.14 -6.93 -2.24
N LYS A 281 -26.58 -6.85 -0.98
CA LYS A 281 -25.86 -7.48 0.14
C LYS A 281 -25.99 -9.00 0.09
N ASN A 282 -25.13 -9.70 0.81
CA ASN A 282 -25.36 -11.11 1.10
C ASN A 282 -26.39 -11.24 2.21
N PRO A 283 -27.19 -12.33 2.25
CA PRO A 283 -28.23 -12.54 3.27
C PRO A 283 -27.73 -12.36 4.70
N GLU A 284 -26.55 -12.86 5.03
CA GLU A 284 -25.95 -12.76 6.37
C GLU A 284 -25.57 -11.34 6.82
N ASN A 285 -25.59 -10.36 5.91
CA ASN A 285 -25.23 -8.96 6.17
C ASN A 285 -26.44 -8.00 6.10
N LEU A 286 -27.64 -8.54 5.94
CA LEU A 286 -28.88 -7.76 5.94
C LEU A 286 -29.21 -7.33 7.37
N THR A 287 -29.75 -6.12 7.51
CA THR A 287 -30.39 -5.70 8.77
C THR A 287 -31.80 -6.28 8.83
N ASP A 288 -32.40 -6.42 10.01
CA ASP A 288 -33.76 -6.96 10.16
C ASP A 288 -34.80 -6.27 9.25
N LYS A 289 -34.75 -4.93 9.16
CA LYS A 289 -35.61 -4.16 8.25
C LYS A 289 -35.41 -4.48 6.77
N GLN A 290 -34.18 -4.81 6.38
CA GLN A 290 -33.84 -5.20 5.01
C GLN A 290 -34.28 -6.63 4.71
N GLN A 291 -34.21 -7.52 5.70
CA GLN A 291 -34.70 -8.90 5.59
C GLN A 291 -36.21 -8.92 5.39
N VAL A 292 -36.98 -8.26 6.28
CA VAL A 292 -38.44 -8.17 6.16
C VAL A 292 -38.85 -7.60 4.80
N LYS A 293 -38.17 -6.53 4.33
CA LYS A 293 -38.47 -5.95 3.01
C LYS A 293 -38.06 -6.86 1.86
N LEU A 294 -37.01 -7.66 2.02
CA LEU A 294 -36.62 -8.63 1.02
C LEU A 294 -37.70 -9.71 0.90
N ASP A 295 -38.14 -10.27 2.02
CA ASP A 295 -39.15 -11.33 2.06
C ASP A 295 -40.46 -10.87 1.40
N ASP A 296 -40.95 -9.67 1.75
CA ASP A 296 -42.10 -9.02 1.11
C ASP A 296 -41.94 -8.92 -0.42
N VAL A 297 -40.77 -8.48 -0.90
CA VAL A 297 -40.57 -8.25 -2.33
C VAL A 297 -40.36 -9.55 -3.11
N LEU A 298 -39.91 -10.63 -2.45
CA LEU A 298 -39.69 -11.93 -3.09
C LEU A 298 -40.99 -12.60 -3.56
N ASP A 299 -42.14 -12.22 -3.00
CA ASP A 299 -43.46 -12.74 -3.38
C ASP A 299 -43.98 -12.17 -4.72
N TYR A 300 -43.35 -11.12 -5.25
CA TYR A 300 -43.73 -10.49 -6.51
C TYR A 300 -42.98 -11.06 -7.73
N ASP A 301 -43.64 -11.21 -8.89
CA ASP A 301 -42.98 -11.58 -10.16
C ASP A 301 -42.27 -10.37 -10.80
N LEU A 302 -41.23 -9.89 -10.12
CA LEU A 302 -40.38 -8.80 -10.59
C LEU A 302 -39.13 -9.34 -11.27
N LYS A 303 -38.68 -8.64 -12.31
CA LYS A 303 -37.39 -8.90 -12.97
C LYS A 303 -36.23 -8.72 -11.98
N SER A 304 -36.35 -7.80 -11.03
CA SER A 304 -35.39 -7.57 -9.96
C SER A 304 -35.25 -8.78 -9.04
N VAL A 305 -36.36 -9.43 -8.68
CA VAL A 305 -36.37 -10.67 -7.89
C VAL A 305 -35.67 -11.79 -8.65
N ARG A 306 -36.01 -11.98 -9.93
CA ARG A 306 -35.34 -12.94 -10.80
C ARG A 306 -33.83 -12.70 -10.92
N ALA A 307 -33.41 -11.44 -11.03
CA ALA A 307 -32.00 -11.07 -11.06
C ALA A 307 -31.28 -11.38 -9.74
N TYR A 308 -31.94 -11.11 -8.60
CA TYR A 308 -31.45 -11.45 -7.27
C TYR A 308 -31.25 -12.96 -7.11
N LEU A 309 -32.24 -13.79 -7.45
CA LEU A 309 -32.13 -15.26 -7.39
C LEU A 309 -31.00 -15.81 -8.28
N LEU A 310 -30.78 -15.20 -9.45
CA LEU A 310 -29.63 -15.55 -10.30
C LEU A 310 -28.29 -15.22 -9.63
N LYS A 311 -28.20 -14.08 -8.92
CA LYS A 311 -27.01 -13.71 -8.16
C LYS A 311 -26.76 -14.65 -6.98
N GLU A 312 -27.79 -14.97 -6.19
CA GLU A 312 -27.65 -15.90 -5.06
C GLU A 312 -27.25 -17.30 -5.53
N SER A 313 -27.90 -17.83 -6.58
CA SER A 313 -27.49 -19.11 -7.16
C SER A 313 -26.07 -19.06 -7.74
N PHE A 314 -25.60 -17.93 -8.28
CA PHE A 314 -24.22 -17.81 -8.74
C PHE A 314 -23.20 -17.98 -7.61
N GLN A 315 -23.53 -17.58 -6.37
CA GLN A 315 -22.61 -17.74 -5.23
C GLN A 315 -22.23 -19.20 -4.97
N LEU A 316 -23.16 -20.13 -5.22
CA LEU A 316 -22.93 -21.57 -5.07
C LEU A 316 -21.78 -22.09 -5.94
N PHE A 317 -21.46 -21.42 -7.05
CA PHE A 317 -20.32 -21.74 -7.90
C PHE A 317 -19.00 -21.81 -7.11
N TRP A 318 -18.81 -20.90 -6.16
CA TRP A 318 -17.57 -20.81 -5.39
C TRP A 318 -17.43 -21.94 -4.36
N ASN A 319 -18.49 -22.70 -4.08
CA ASN A 319 -18.48 -23.79 -3.11
C ASN A 319 -17.89 -25.09 -3.69
N TYR A 320 -17.92 -25.27 -5.01
CA TYR A 320 -17.39 -26.47 -5.68
C TYR A 320 -15.88 -26.66 -5.43
N LYS A 321 -15.44 -27.89 -5.17
CA LYS A 321 -14.01 -28.22 -5.00
C LYS A 321 -13.35 -28.70 -6.29
N SER A 322 -14.08 -29.49 -7.07
CA SER A 322 -13.59 -30.02 -8.34
C SER A 322 -13.74 -28.99 -9.47
N PRO A 323 -12.67 -28.70 -10.25
CA PRO A 323 -12.75 -27.85 -11.43
C PRO A 323 -13.80 -28.33 -12.45
N TYR A 324 -13.94 -29.65 -12.62
CA TYR A 324 -14.90 -30.24 -13.56
C TYR A 324 -16.35 -29.91 -13.17
N TRP A 325 -16.72 -30.16 -11.91
CA TRP A 325 -18.07 -29.86 -11.42
C TRP A 325 -18.36 -28.36 -11.38
N ALA A 326 -17.34 -27.53 -11.11
CA ALA A 326 -17.46 -26.08 -11.18
C ALA A 326 -17.74 -25.60 -12.62
N GLU A 327 -17.03 -26.14 -13.60
CA GLU A 327 -17.25 -25.85 -15.02
C GLU A 327 -18.66 -26.23 -15.46
N TRP A 328 -19.07 -27.47 -15.18
CA TRP A 328 -20.43 -27.94 -15.47
C TRP A 328 -21.50 -27.02 -14.85
N TYR A 329 -21.33 -26.65 -13.58
CA TYR A 329 -22.25 -25.74 -12.91
C TYR A 329 -22.31 -24.36 -13.58
N LEU A 330 -21.16 -23.79 -13.91
CA LEU A 330 -21.04 -22.50 -14.55
C LEU A 330 -21.75 -22.49 -15.91
N GLU A 331 -21.57 -23.52 -16.71
CA GLU A 331 -22.22 -23.66 -18.02
C GLU A 331 -23.75 -23.74 -17.89
N LYS A 332 -24.26 -24.57 -16.98
CA LYS A 332 -25.70 -24.67 -16.71
C LYS A 332 -26.27 -23.37 -16.16
N TRP A 333 -25.56 -22.71 -15.25
CA TRP A 333 -25.96 -21.39 -14.74
C TRP A 333 -26.00 -20.34 -15.87
N CYS A 334 -24.97 -20.27 -16.71
CA CYS A 334 -24.94 -19.36 -17.85
C CYS A 334 -26.11 -19.63 -18.84
N GLY A 335 -26.45 -20.90 -19.07
CA GLY A 335 -27.60 -21.27 -19.89
C GLY A 335 -28.93 -20.76 -19.32
N ARG A 336 -29.15 -20.94 -18.01
CA ARG A 336 -30.34 -20.39 -17.31
C ARG A 336 -30.37 -18.86 -17.35
N ALA A 337 -29.24 -18.21 -17.03
CA ALA A 337 -29.12 -16.76 -17.02
C ALA A 337 -29.35 -16.13 -18.41
N MET A 338 -28.96 -16.78 -19.50
CA MET A 338 -29.25 -16.31 -20.86
C MET A 338 -30.74 -16.36 -21.21
N ARG A 339 -31.49 -17.33 -20.67
CA ARG A 339 -32.95 -17.46 -20.86
C ARG A 339 -33.78 -16.54 -19.96
N SER A 340 -33.15 -15.85 -19.01
CA SER A 340 -33.84 -14.95 -18.05
C SER A 340 -34.56 -13.75 -18.68
N ARG A 341 -34.22 -13.41 -19.94
CA ARG A 341 -34.64 -12.18 -20.65
C ARG A 341 -34.20 -10.89 -19.95
N LEU A 342 -33.12 -10.95 -19.16
CA LEU A 342 -32.53 -9.79 -18.48
C LEU A 342 -31.25 -9.34 -19.20
N GLU A 343 -31.31 -8.26 -19.97
CA GLU A 343 -30.18 -7.79 -20.79
C GLU A 343 -28.90 -7.48 -19.99
N PRO A 344 -28.94 -6.81 -18.81
CA PRO A 344 -27.74 -6.61 -18.01
C PRO A 344 -27.07 -7.93 -17.57
N ILE A 345 -27.86 -8.95 -17.23
CA ILE A 345 -27.35 -10.27 -16.85
C ILE A 345 -26.78 -11.02 -18.06
N LYS A 346 -27.42 -10.94 -19.23
CA LYS A 346 -26.87 -11.53 -20.47
C LYS A 346 -25.50 -10.93 -20.82
N LYS A 347 -25.32 -9.62 -20.66
CA LYS A 347 -24.02 -8.96 -20.86
C LYS A 347 -22.96 -9.49 -19.88
N PHE A 348 -23.33 -9.71 -18.61
CA PHE A 348 -22.46 -10.36 -17.64
C PHE A 348 -22.09 -11.78 -18.08
N VAL A 349 -23.05 -12.61 -18.49
CA VAL A 349 -22.80 -13.99 -18.94
C VAL A 349 -21.85 -14.04 -20.14
N LYS A 350 -22.00 -13.15 -21.13
CA LYS A 350 -21.07 -13.05 -22.26
C LYS A 350 -19.63 -12.80 -21.79
N THR A 351 -19.46 -11.94 -20.79
CA THR A 351 -18.15 -11.65 -20.17
C THR A 351 -17.59 -12.90 -19.48
N ILE A 352 -18.41 -13.60 -18.70
CA ILE A 352 -18.00 -14.83 -18.00
C ILE A 352 -17.56 -15.91 -18.99
N ARG A 353 -18.32 -16.15 -20.05
CA ARG A 353 -17.98 -17.14 -21.08
C ARG A 353 -16.63 -16.84 -21.74
N ASN A 354 -16.38 -15.57 -22.08
CA ASN A 354 -15.09 -15.15 -22.66
C ASN A 354 -13.89 -15.40 -21.74
N HIS A 355 -14.13 -15.42 -20.42
CA HIS A 355 -13.10 -15.58 -19.40
C HIS A 355 -13.15 -16.93 -18.67
N GLN A 356 -14.05 -17.85 -19.06
CA GLN A 356 -14.27 -19.14 -18.39
C GLN A 356 -12.97 -19.90 -18.08
N PRO A 357 -12.02 -20.04 -19.03
CA PRO A 357 -10.77 -20.74 -18.75
C PRO A 357 -9.97 -20.13 -17.59
N LEU A 358 -9.97 -18.80 -17.47
CA LEU A 358 -9.26 -18.08 -16.40
C LEU A 358 -10.01 -18.12 -15.07
N ILE A 359 -11.34 -18.13 -15.11
CA ILE A 359 -12.18 -18.28 -13.90
C ILE A 359 -11.93 -19.68 -13.29
N LEU A 360 -11.85 -20.71 -14.12
CA LEU A 360 -11.62 -22.09 -13.67
C LEU A 360 -10.22 -22.31 -13.09
N ASN A 361 -9.23 -21.47 -13.43
CA ASN A 361 -7.90 -21.53 -12.82
C ASN A 361 -7.93 -21.35 -11.30
N TRP A 362 -8.95 -20.69 -10.75
CA TRP A 362 -9.14 -20.57 -9.30
C TRP A 362 -9.31 -21.94 -8.62
N PHE A 363 -10.09 -22.84 -9.23
CA PHE A 363 -10.28 -24.20 -8.71
C PHE A 363 -9.04 -25.06 -8.93
N LYS A 364 -8.34 -24.89 -10.07
CA LYS A 364 -7.06 -25.57 -10.33
C LYS A 364 -5.98 -25.18 -9.30
N ALA A 365 -5.99 -23.93 -8.84
CA ALA A 365 -5.14 -23.44 -7.77
C ALA A 365 -5.64 -23.79 -6.35
N LYS A 366 -6.56 -24.76 -6.23
CA LYS A 366 -7.12 -25.24 -4.96
C LYS A 366 -7.67 -24.11 -4.07
N LYS A 367 -8.17 -23.03 -4.67
CA LYS A 367 -8.73 -21.85 -3.96
C LYS A 367 -7.75 -21.10 -3.04
N GLN A 368 -6.44 -21.34 -3.17
CA GLN A 368 -5.42 -20.78 -2.26
C GLN A 368 -5.29 -19.25 -2.38
N TYR A 369 -5.40 -18.72 -3.60
CA TYR A 369 -5.27 -17.29 -3.88
C TYR A 369 -6.66 -16.68 -3.99
N SER A 370 -7.22 -16.30 -2.84
CA SER A 370 -8.55 -15.71 -2.72
C SER A 370 -8.57 -14.20 -2.90
N SER A 371 -9.74 -13.66 -3.26
CA SER A 371 -10.02 -12.21 -3.33
C SER A 371 -9.79 -11.47 -2.00
N GLY A 372 -9.84 -12.17 -0.85
CA GLY A 372 -9.68 -11.55 0.46
C GLY A 372 -8.28 -10.96 0.69
N VAL A 373 -7.25 -11.50 0.01
CA VAL A 373 -5.89 -10.97 0.09
C VAL A 373 -5.79 -9.62 -0.60
N VAL A 374 -6.27 -9.55 -1.84
CA VAL A 374 -6.27 -8.33 -2.66
C VAL A 374 -7.21 -7.30 -2.05
N GLU A 375 -8.38 -7.71 -1.55
CA GLU A 375 -9.32 -6.83 -0.84
C GLU A 375 -8.69 -6.26 0.43
N GLY A 376 -8.02 -7.07 1.25
CA GLY A 376 -7.31 -6.60 2.43
C GLY A 376 -6.23 -5.56 2.08
N LEU A 377 -5.55 -5.73 0.95
CA LEU A 377 -4.56 -4.79 0.44
C LEU A 377 -5.22 -3.50 -0.06
N ASN A 378 -6.36 -3.57 -0.76
CA ASN A 378 -7.13 -2.41 -1.18
C ASN A 378 -7.69 -1.62 0.01
N ARG A 379 -8.19 -2.32 1.04
CA ARG A 379 -8.61 -1.70 2.31
C ARG A 379 -7.43 -0.95 2.96
N LYS A 380 -6.22 -1.52 2.95
CA LYS A 380 -5.01 -0.83 3.43
C LYS A 380 -4.66 0.41 2.60
N VAL A 381 -4.76 0.35 1.27
CA VAL A 381 -4.54 1.52 0.39
C VAL A 381 -5.54 2.64 0.73
N ASN A 382 -6.81 2.29 0.90
CA ASN A 382 -7.86 3.22 1.28
C ASN A 382 -7.62 3.81 2.67
N LEU A 383 -7.17 3.01 3.63
CA LEU A 383 -6.80 3.49 4.97
C LEU A 383 -5.65 4.51 4.91
N VAL A 384 -4.57 4.20 4.19
CA VAL A 384 -3.44 5.13 3.99
C VAL A 384 -3.91 6.45 3.38
N THR A 385 -4.81 6.38 2.40
CA THR A 385 -5.36 7.55 1.72
C THR A 385 -6.25 8.38 2.65
N ARG A 386 -7.13 7.74 3.44
CA ARG A 386 -8.02 8.42 4.41
C ARG A 386 -7.22 9.10 5.52
N LYS A 387 -6.21 8.42 6.06
CA LYS A 387 -5.32 8.94 7.10
C LYS A 387 -4.54 10.19 6.67
N ALA A 388 -4.28 10.33 5.38
CA ALA A 388 -3.63 11.51 4.81
C ALA A 388 -4.61 12.59 4.30
N PHE A 389 -5.93 12.35 4.37
CA PHE A 389 -6.95 13.16 3.69
C PHE A 389 -6.68 13.34 2.17
N GLY A 390 -6.07 12.32 1.55
CA GLY A 390 -5.69 12.30 0.15
C GLY A 390 -4.27 12.82 -0.13
N PHE A 391 -3.76 12.48 -1.31
CA PHE A 391 -2.41 12.86 -1.75
C PHE A 391 -2.47 13.73 -3.01
N ARG A 392 -1.73 14.85 -3.00
CA ARG A 392 -1.59 15.74 -4.17
C ARG A 392 -0.54 15.24 -5.17
N SER A 393 0.48 14.54 -4.67
CA SER A 393 1.62 14.06 -5.48
C SER A 393 1.66 12.53 -5.53
N TYR A 394 1.89 12.00 -6.73
CA TYR A 394 2.12 10.58 -6.96
C TYR A 394 3.34 10.05 -6.18
N GLU A 395 4.43 10.82 -6.13
CA GLU A 395 5.65 10.37 -5.42
C GLU A 395 5.40 10.22 -3.93
N VAL A 396 4.64 11.17 -3.36
CA VAL A 396 4.25 11.12 -1.93
C VAL A 396 3.37 9.88 -1.67
N LEU A 397 2.36 9.64 -2.52
CA LEU A 397 1.53 8.44 -2.44
C LEU A 397 2.36 7.17 -2.55
N LYS A 398 3.24 7.07 -3.55
CA LYS A 398 4.14 5.92 -3.76
C LYS A 398 4.96 5.62 -2.50
N ILE A 399 5.59 6.64 -1.92
CA ILE A 399 6.37 6.51 -0.70
C ILE A 399 5.48 6.04 0.47
N ALA A 400 4.30 6.63 0.65
CA ALA A 400 3.38 6.22 1.71
C ALA A 400 2.90 4.77 1.57
N LEU A 401 2.60 4.31 0.35
CA LEU A 401 2.19 2.94 0.08
C LEU A 401 3.33 1.94 0.35
N PHE A 402 4.54 2.22 -0.11
CA PHE A 402 5.70 1.36 0.19
C PHE A 402 6.04 1.34 1.67
N HIS A 403 5.94 2.48 2.35
CA HIS A 403 6.19 2.57 3.77
C HIS A 403 5.24 1.69 4.60
N THR A 404 3.97 1.65 4.20
CA THR A 404 2.93 0.94 4.96
C THR A 404 2.81 -0.53 4.56
N MET A 405 2.98 -0.84 3.27
CA MET A 405 2.66 -2.16 2.72
C MET A 405 3.86 -2.87 2.11
N GLY A 406 5.01 -2.22 1.95
CA GLY A 406 6.16 -2.79 1.25
C GLY A 406 6.90 -3.88 2.03
N ASN A 407 6.65 -4.02 3.35
CA ASN A 407 7.40 -4.88 4.26
C ASN A 407 8.93 -4.81 3.98
N LEU A 408 9.42 -3.58 3.94
CA LEU A 408 10.79 -3.29 3.52
C LEU A 408 11.74 -3.40 4.71
N PRO A 409 12.98 -3.88 4.50
CA PRO A 409 14.00 -3.85 5.53
C PRO A 409 14.30 -2.39 5.91
N GLU A 410 14.55 -2.17 7.20
CA GLU A 410 14.91 -0.86 7.74
C GLU A 410 16.39 -0.85 8.12
N PRO A 411 17.04 0.34 8.08
CA PRO A 411 18.35 0.48 8.69
C PRO A 411 18.33 0.08 10.16
N GLU A 412 19.46 -0.40 10.67
CA GLU A 412 19.59 -0.61 12.10
C GLU A 412 19.34 0.71 12.85
N SER A 413 18.40 0.64 13.80
CA SER A 413 18.07 1.72 14.71
C SER A 413 18.34 1.23 16.12
N THR A 414 19.00 2.07 16.91
CA THR A 414 19.21 1.85 18.34
C THR A 414 17.95 2.17 19.15
N HIS A 415 17.03 2.95 18.59
CA HIS A 415 15.72 3.22 19.15
C HIS A 415 14.70 2.35 18.41
N ARG A 416 14.47 1.12 18.91
CA ARG A 416 13.32 0.30 18.52
C ARG A 416 12.24 0.50 19.58
N PHE A 417 11.14 1.09 19.19
CA PHE A 417 9.91 1.08 19.98
C PHE A 417 9.15 -0.17 19.60
N CYS A 418 8.72 -0.94 20.61
CA CYS A 418 8.11 -2.25 20.51
C CYS A 418 7.08 -2.38 19.37
#